data_AF-A0A357NAF1-F1
#
_entry.id   AF-A0A357NAF1-F1
#
_cell.length_a   1.000
_cell.length_b   1.000
_cell.length_c   1.000
_cell.angle_alpha   90.00
_cell.angle_beta   90.00
_cell.angle_gamma   90.00
#
_symmetry.space_group_name_H-M   'P 1'
#
loop_
_entity.id
_entity.type
_entity.pdbx_description
1 polymer ?
#
loop_
_entity_poly.entity_id
_entity_poly.type
_entity_poly.pdbx_seq_one_letter_code
_entity_poly.pdbx_strand_id
1 'polypeptide(L)'
;KGNRNGYVLSFNYGDLKTWRPGTYDLFAKYYNQPQGTYLAHGMNGIGNWLQGFRGYGLGVHYTFAENLVGGMEYFDLRDKVTGGNAQTWWNQLTYYF
;
A
#
# COMPACT_ATOMS: atom_id res chain seq x y z
N LYS A 1 -3.37 20.79 -18.02
CA LYS A 1 -2.13 21.10 -17.28
C LYS A 1 -2.00 20.11 -16.11
N GLY A 2 -1.38 18.96 -16.34
CA GLY A 2 -1.10 18.00 -15.27
C GLY A 2 0.11 18.47 -14.48
N ASN A 3 -0.04 18.66 -13.17
CA ASN A 3 1.08 18.99 -12.29
C ASN A 3 2.21 17.97 -12.50
N ARG A 4 3.38 18.45 -12.93
CA ARG A 4 4.55 17.61 -13.27
C ARG A 4 5.24 16.99 -12.06
N ASN A 5 4.80 17.30 -10.84
CA ASN A 5 5.45 16.85 -9.62
C ASN A 5 4.58 15.78 -8.94
N GLY A 6 5.13 14.57 -8.88
CA GLY A 6 4.61 13.49 -8.05
C GLY A 6 5.40 13.35 -6.77
N TYR A 7 4.71 13.05 -5.68
CA TYR A 7 5.34 12.74 -4.41
C TYR A 7 4.68 11.51 -3.79
N VAL A 8 5.52 10.71 -3.13
CA VAL A 8 5.07 9.60 -2.30
C VAL A 8 5.61 9.87 -0.91
N LEU A 9 4.71 10.04 0.05
CA LEU A 9 5.09 10.10 1.46
C LEU A 9 4.96 8.70 2.01
N SER A 10 6.01 8.20 2.65
CA SER A 10 5.97 6.92 3.36
C SER A 10 6.36 7.16 4.80
N PHE A 11 5.47 6.78 5.70
CA PHE A 11 5.69 6.74 7.13
C PHE A 11 5.65 5.28 7.53
N ASN A 12 6.69 4.80 8.21
CA ASN A 12 6.72 3.45 8.76
C ASN A 12 7.06 3.58 10.24
N TYR A 13 6.39 2.82 11.09
CA TYR A 13 6.55 2.90 12.53
C TYR A 13 6.42 1.52 13.15
N GLY A 14 7.42 1.14 13.93
CA GLY A 14 7.51 -0.17 14.55
C GLY A 14 8.72 -0.92 14.06
N ASP A 15 8.90 -2.10 14.63
CA ASP A 15 10.00 -3.02 14.33
C ASP A 15 9.41 -4.42 14.43
N LEU A 16 8.93 -4.91 13.29
CA LEU A 16 8.32 -6.22 13.19
C LEU A 16 9.40 -7.29 13.23
N LYS A 17 9.39 -8.10 14.29
CA LYS A 17 10.28 -9.25 14.42
C LYS A 17 9.42 -10.51 14.40
N THR A 18 9.58 -11.30 13.35
CA THR A 18 8.83 -12.56 13.17
C THR A 18 9.08 -13.55 14.30
N TRP A 19 10.27 -13.51 14.90
CA TRP A 19 10.67 -14.38 16.01
C TRP A 19 10.29 -13.85 17.41
N ARG A 20 9.78 -12.61 17.52
CA ARG A 20 9.40 -12.03 18.82
C ARG A 20 7.91 -11.77 18.86
N PRO A 21 7.12 -12.54 19.64
CA PRO A 21 5.70 -12.29 19.78
C PRO A 21 5.44 -10.90 20.38
N GLY A 22 4.40 -10.24 19.90
CA GLY A 22 3.99 -8.91 20.36
C GLY A 22 4.70 -7.73 19.69
N THR A 23 5.56 -7.97 18.70
CA THR A 23 6.07 -6.89 17.84
C THR A 23 5.08 -6.54 16.75
N TYR A 24 5.08 -5.28 16.35
CA TYR A 24 4.24 -4.76 15.28
C TYR A 24 5.01 -3.76 14.43
N ASP A 25 4.56 -3.63 13.19
CA ASP A 25 4.92 -2.56 12.28
C ASP A 25 3.65 -1.99 11.68
N LEU A 26 3.65 -0.69 11.43
CA LEU A 26 2.58 -0.03 10.71
C LEU A 26 3.19 0.89 9.68
N PHE A 27 2.63 0.85 8.48
CA PHE A 27 3.03 1.74 7.41
C PHE A 27 1.83 2.59 6.97
N ALA A 28 2.12 3.84 6.66
CA ALA A 28 1.20 4.77 6.07
C ALA A 28 1.88 5.43 4.88
N LYS A 29 1.36 5.18 3.68
CA LYS A 29 1.86 5.70 2.42
C LYS A 29 0.80 6.59 1.81
N TYR A 30 1.18 7.80 1.43
CA TYR A 30 0.33 8.69 0.65
C TYR A 30 0.91 8.83 -0.75
N TYR A 31 0.13 8.41 -1.73
CA TYR A 31 0.49 8.44 -3.13
C TYR A 31 -0.14 9.66 -3.78
N ASN A 32 0.70 10.47 -4.43
CA ASN A 32 0.25 11.55 -5.30
C ASN A 32 1.12 11.53 -6.55
N GLN A 33 0.82 10.62 -7.48
CA GLN A 33 1.60 10.45 -8.69
C GLN A 33 0.88 11.06 -9.91
N PRO A 34 1.61 11.80 -10.76
CA PRO A 34 1.08 12.31 -12.01
C PRO A 34 1.05 11.21 -13.07
N GLN A 35 0.32 11.51 -14.15
CA GLN A 35 0.04 10.69 -15.33
C GLN A 35 1.21 9.89 -15.92
N GLY A 36 2.47 10.25 -15.65
CA GLY A 36 3.67 9.66 -16.24
C GLY A 36 4.34 8.54 -15.44
N THR A 37 3.86 8.20 -14.24
CA THR A 37 4.48 7.14 -13.41
C THR A 37 3.67 5.84 -13.45
N TYR A 38 3.41 5.35 -14.66
CA TYR A 38 2.96 3.97 -14.87
C TYR A 38 4.15 3.18 -15.43
N LEU A 39 5.06 2.77 -14.55
CA LEU A 39 6.07 1.77 -14.88
C LEU A 39 5.49 0.42 -14.50
N ALA A 40 5.20 -0.35 -15.53
CA ALA A 40 4.73 -1.71 -15.48
C ALA A 40 5.49 -2.54 -14.44
N HIS A 41 4.76 -3.05 -13.44
CA HIS A 41 4.80 -4.42 -12.93
C HIS A 41 4.31 -4.47 -11.49
N GLY A 42 3.12 -5.03 -11.27
CA GLY A 42 2.65 -5.37 -9.92
C GLY A 42 1.14 -5.30 -9.67
N MET A 43 0.32 -4.90 -10.65
CA MET A 43 -1.13 -4.89 -10.49
C MET A 43 -1.79 -5.73 -11.59
N ASN A 44 -2.44 -6.82 -11.18
CA ASN A 44 -3.43 -7.53 -12.01
C ASN A 44 -4.71 -6.67 -12.11
N GLY A 45 -4.61 -5.57 -12.85
CA GLY A 45 -5.72 -4.67 -13.16
C GLY A 45 -5.48 -4.04 -14.52
N ILE A 46 -6.56 -3.76 -15.25
CA ILE A 46 -6.55 -3.19 -16.61
C ILE A 46 -5.99 -1.76 -16.56
N GLY A 47 -4.67 -1.65 -16.44
CA GLY A 47 -3.94 -0.42 -16.16
C GLY A 47 -3.61 0.42 -17.40
N ASN A 48 -4.05 0.01 -18.59
CA ASN A 48 -3.69 0.68 -19.84
C ASN A 48 -4.35 2.07 -20.04
N TRP A 49 -5.20 2.54 -19.12
CA TRP A 49 -6.04 3.73 -19.34
C TRP A 49 -6.12 4.73 -18.16
N LEU A 50 -5.31 4.58 -17.11
CA LEU A 50 -5.43 5.40 -15.90
C LEU A 50 -4.39 6.53 -15.88
N GLN A 51 -4.86 7.77 -16.01
CA GLN A 51 -4.03 8.97 -16.20
C GLN A 51 -3.62 9.63 -14.87
N GLY A 52 -3.00 8.87 -13.97
CA GLY A 52 -2.46 9.34 -12.68
C GLY A 52 -3.44 9.19 -11.50
N PHE A 53 -2.89 8.89 -10.32
CA PHE A 53 -3.66 8.50 -9.14
C PHE A 53 -3.24 9.27 -7.89
N ARG A 54 -4.20 9.47 -6.98
CA ARG A 54 -3.96 9.95 -5.61
C ARG A 54 -4.61 9.02 -4.62
N GLY A 55 -3.99 8.77 -3.49
CA GLY A 55 -4.56 7.87 -2.51
C GLY A 55 -3.70 7.67 -1.29
N TYR A 56 -4.20 6.87 -0.36
CA TYR A 56 -3.47 6.45 0.82
C TYR A 56 -3.49 4.93 0.94
N GLY A 57 -2.33 4.36 1.25
CA GLY A 57 -2.16 2.98 1.66
C GLY A 57 -1.80 2.96 3.14
N LEU A 58 -2.59 2.30 3.95
CA LEU A 58 -2.32 2.05 5.35
C LEU A 58 -2.16 0.56 5.53
N GLY A 59 -1.18 0.12 6.29
CA GLY A 59 -1.11 -1.27 6.68
C GLY A 59 -0.52 -1.42 8.05
N VAL A 60 -0.87 -2.54 8.67
CA VAL A 60 -0.39 -2.93 9.98
C VAL A 60 -0.05 -4.41 9.95
N HIS A 61 1.10 -4.74 10.48
CA HIS A 61 1.59 -6.09 10.67
C HIS A 61 1.79 -6.33 12.15
N TYR A 62 1.35 -7.49 12.62
CA TYR A 62 1.42 -7.89 14.02
C TYR A 62 1.89 -9.34 14.13
N THR A 63 2.96 -9.56 14.90
CA THR A 63 3.45 -10.89 15.25
C THR A 63 2.61 -11.44 16.41
N PHE A 64 1.65 -12.32 16.10
CA PHE A 64 0.79 -12.94 17.11
C PHE A 64 1.53 -13.96 17.97
N ALA A 65 2.36 -14.79 17.35
CA ALA A 65 3.18 -15.80 18.01
C ALA A 65 4.53 -15.89 17.31
N GLU A 66 5.50 -16.60 17.90
CA GLU A 66 6.76 -16.90 17.22
C GLU A 66 6.45 -17.52 15.85
N ASN A 67 6.97 -16.90 14.79
CA ASN A 67 6.74 -17.25 13.40
C ASN A 67 5.32 -17.05 12.86
N LEU A 68 4.37 -16.54 13.64
CA LEU A 68 3.01 -16.23 13.18
C LEU A 68 2.81 -14.72 13.07
N VAL A 69 2.79 -14.21 11.85
CA VAL A 69 2.58 -12.79 11.56
C VAL A 69 1.28 -12.62 10.80
N GLY A 70 0.38 -11.77 11.28
CA GLY A 70 -0.74 -11.29 10.48
C GLY A 70 -0.51 -9.87 10.02
N GLY A 71 -0.97 -9.57 8.81
CA GLY A 71 -0.94 -8.26 8.20
C GLY A 71 -2.30 -7.87 7.66
N MET A 72 -2.68 -6.63 7.85
CA MET A 72 -3.84 -6.03 7.23
C MET A 72 -3.39 -4.77 6.51
N GLU A 73 -3.77 -4.64 5.25
CA GLU A 73 -3.42 -3.52 4.39
C GLU A 73 -4.69 -3.00 3.72
N TYR A 74 -4.84 -1.68 3.74
CA TYR A 74 -5.95 -0.95 3.16
C TYR A 74 -5.40 0.12 2.23
N PHE A 75 -5.82 0.07 0.97
CA PHE A 75 -5.43 1.04 -0.03
C PHE A 75 -6.70 1.71 -0.57
N ASP A 76 -6.80 3.02 -0.37
CA ASP A 76 -7.78 3.86 -1.06
C ASP A 76 -7.03 4.65 -2.13
N LEU A 77 -7.22 4.25 -3.38
CA LEU A 77 -6.63 4.89 -4.54
C LEU A 77 -7.75 5.50 -5.38
N ARG A 78 -7.63 6.79 -5.65
CA ARG A 78 -8.56 7.54 -6.50
C ARG A 78 -7.87 7.96 -7.77
N ASP A 79 -8.45 7.57 -8.90
CA ASP A 79 -8.02 8.03 -10.21
C ASP A 79 -8.34 9.52 -10.36
N LYS A 80 -7.36 10.28 -10.86
CA LYS A 80 -7.51 11.74 -10.98
C LYS A 80 -8.22 12.19 -12.26
N VAL A 81 -8.42 11.30 -13.22
CA VAL A 81 -8.88 11.66 -14.57
C VAL A 81 -10.26 11.09 -14.87
N THR A 82 -10.48 9.82 -14.57
CA THR A 82 -11.80 9.18 -14.66
C THR A 82 -12.61 9.35 -13.37
N GLY A 83 -11.97 9.74 -12.27
CA GLY A 83 -12.63 9.94 -10.98
C GLY A 83 -13.05 8.64 -10.28
N GLY A 84 -12.63 7.48 -10.80
CA GLY A 84 -12.90 6.17 -10.22
C GLY A 84 -12.20 5.98 -8.88
N ASN A 85 -12.90 5.39 -7.92
CA ASN A 85 -12.33 5.01 -6.63
C ASN A 85 -12.03 3.51 -6.65
N ALA A 86 -10.79 3.15 -6.35
CA ALA A 86 -10.32 1.79 -6.15
C ALA A 86 -9.94 1.63 -4.69
N GLN A 87 -10.78 0.94 -3.94
CA GLN A 87 -10.54 0.58 -2.56
C GLN A 87 -10.16 -0.89 -2.51
N THR A 88 -8.97 -1.18 -1.98
CA THR A 88 -8.47 -2.53 -1.81
C THR A 88 -8.28 -2.78 -0.32
N TRP A 89 -8.88 -3.85 0.16
CA TRP A 89 -8.64 -4.35 1.50
C TRP A 89 -7.99 -5.72 1.37
N TRP A 90 -6.81 -5.87 1.99
CA TRP A 90 -5.98 -7.05 1.91
C TRP A 90 -5.65 -7.52 3.31
N ASN A 91 -5.81 -8.81 3.54
CA ASN A 91 -5.43 -9.45 4.80
C ASN A 91 -4.56 -10.63 4.48
N GLN A 92 -3.46 -10.74 5.19
CA GLN A 92 -2.51 -11.82 5.08
C GLN A 92 -2.22 -12.40 6.45
N LEU A 93 -2.08 -13.70 6.50
CA LEU A 93 -1.60 -14.42 7.66
C LEU A 93 -0.48 -15.33 7.19
N THR A 94 0.71 -15.14 7.73
CA THR A 94 1.92 -15.83 7.34
C THR A 94 2.47 -16.59 8.54
N TYR A 95 2.69 -17.88 8.34
CA TYR A 95 3.36 -18.74 9.31
C TYR A 95 4.71 -19.19 8.75
N TYR A 96 5.79 -18.86 9.45
CA TYR A 96 7.14 -19.31 9.14
C TYR A 96 7.41 -20.65 9.84
N PHE A 97 8.09 -21.59 9.16
CA PHE A 97 8.35 -22.94 9.66
C PHE A 97 9.85 -23.24 9.69
#